data_AF-A0A3G2R2T2-F1
#
_entry.id   AF-A0A3G2R2T2-F1
#
_cell.length_a   1.000
_cell.length_b   1.000
_cell.length_c   1.000
_cell.angle_alpha   90.00
_cell.angle_beta   90.00
_cell.angle_gamma   90.00
#
_symmetry.space_group_name_H-M   'P 1'
#
loop_
_entity.id
_entity.type
_entity.pdbx_description
1 polymer ?
#
loop_
_entity_poly.entity_id
_entity_poly.type
_entity_poly.pdbx_seq_one_letter_code
_entity_poly.pdbx_strand_id
1 'polypeptide(L)'
;MEKAKIAIVGFGHVSREALAAVLESPDMEVAGVVLRNPVKVAEVQKEAGEIPVVTDVKELGEVDVAILGIASRAVPEVAKKYLEQGINTVDSFDIHGEAIMKMRRDLDREAKAHNAVAVISAGWDPGTDSIIRTVMEAIAPKGLTYTNFGPGMSMGHTVAVKAVEGVEDAVSMTIPEGTGLHKRLVYVKLKDGYEFEKVAEAIKQDPYFVHDETHVYCVEDVESLIDVGHGVHMERKGVSGITHNQRMEFIMSVTNPAATAQVMVSAARASLRQKPGCYTLPEIPPIDYIYGEREALLRRLV
;
A
#
# COMPACT_ATOMS: atom_id res chain seq x y z
N MET A 1 -6.32 -28.42 -4.16
CA MET A 1 -5.03 -27.91 -3.64
C MET A 1 -5.26 -27.48 -2.21
N GLU A 2 -4.26 -27.65 -1.36
CA GLU A 2 -4.25 -27.03 -0.03
C GLU A 2 -4.22 -25.50 -0.19
N LYS A 3 -4.99 -24.79 0.61
CA LYS A 3 -5.07 -23.33 0.57
C LYS A 3 -3.91 -22.74 1.37
N ALA A 4 -3.35 -21.63 0.89
CA ALA A 4 -2.33 -20.93 1.65
C ALA A 4 -2.95 -20.24 2.87
N LYS A 5 -2.32 -20.38 4.02
CA LYS A 5 -2.73 -19.81 5.31
C LYS A 5 -2.19 -18.39 5.44
N ILE A 6 -3.10 -17.42 5.45
CA ILE A 6 -2.76 -16.00 5.45
C ILE A 6 -3.05 -15.36 6.80
N ALA A 7 -2.04 -14.74 7.41
CA ALA A 7 -2.23 -13.88 8.57
C ALA A 7 -2.42 -12.42 8.14
N ILE A 8 -3.43 -11.75 8.69
CA ILE A 8 -3.64 -10.31 8.49
C ILE A 8 -3.05 -9.56 9.69
N VAL A 9 -2.01 -8.76 9.47
CA VAL A 9 -1.34 -8.02 10.54
C VAL A 9 -1.84 -6.58 10.55
N GLY A 10 -2.38 -6.16 11.69
CA GLY A 10 -3.11 -4.90 11.83
C GLY A 10 -4.61 -5.04 11.52
N PHE A 11 -5.37 -3.99 11.83
CA PHE A 11 -6.82 -3.94 11.60
C PHE A 11 -7.28 -2.52 11.28
N GLY A 12 -6.57 -1.86 10.36
CA GLY A 12 -6.94 -0.56 9.78
C GLY A 12 -7.87 -0.72 8.57
N HIS A 13 -8.00 0.32 7.73
CA HIS A 13 -8.79 0.24 6.49
C HIS A 13 -8.25 -0.83 5.53
N VAL A 14 -6.94 -0.81 5.24
CA VAL A 14 -6.31 -1.80 4.33
C VAL A 14 -6.43 -3.23 4.88
N SER A 15 -6.21 -3.44 6.18
CA SER A 15 -6.32 -4.78 6.78
C SER A 15 -7.74 -5.36 6.70
N ARG A 16 -8.79 -4.54 6.88
CA ARG A 16 -10.19 -4.98 6.73
C ARG A 16 -10.48 -5.41 5.30
N GLU A 17 -10.05 -4.61 4.34
CA GLU A 17 -10.18 -4.94 2.92
C GLU A 17 -9.34 -6.17 2.53
N ALA A 18 -8.15 -6.34 3.13
CA ALA A 18 -7.31 -7.51 2.90
C ALA A 18 -7.96 -8.77 3.47
N LEU A 19 -8.57 -8.67 4.65
CA LEU A 19 -9.34 -9.77 5.23
C LEU A 19 -10.48 -10.19 4.29
N ALA A 20 -11.28 -9.23 3.80
CA ALA A 20 -12.35 -9.51 2.84
C ALA A 20 -11.81 -10.13 1.54
N ALA A 21 -10.74 -9.59 0.98
CA ALA A 21 -10.13 -10.10 -0.26
C ALA A 21 -9.54 -11.52 -0.10
N VAL A 22 -8.99 -11.87 1.07
CA VAL A 22 -8.55 -13.25 1.34
C VAL A 22 -9.72 -14.20 1.46
N LEU A 23 -10.82 -13.80 2.13
CA LEU A 23 -12.02 -14.63 2.26
C LEU A 23 -12.66 -14.97 0.90
N GLU A 24 -12.59 -14.05 -0.07
CA GLU A 24 -13.06 -14.27 -1.44
C GLU A 24 -12.06 -15.04 -2.32
N SER A 25 -10.84 -15.30 -1.84
CA SER A 25 -9.79 -15.94 -2.62
C SER A 25 -9.95 -17.47 -2.64
N PRO A 26 -9.96 -18.12 -3.82
CA PRO A 26 -10.18 -19.56 -3.93
C PRO A 26 -8.99 -20.42 -3.46
N ASP A 27 -7.78 -19.86 -3.45
CA ASP A 27 -6.52 -20.54 -3.10
C ASP A 27 -5.92 -20.10 -1.75
N MET A 28 -6.66 -19.31 -0.97
CA MET A 28 -6.21 -18.83 0.34
C MET A 28 -7.28 -19.05 1.40
N GLU A 29 -6.84 -19.09 2.65
CA GLU A 29 -7.68 -19.06 3.83
C GLU A 29 -7.06 -18.18 4.91
N VAL A 30 -7.90 -17.61 5.77
CA VAL A 30 -7.46 -16.72 6.84
C VAL A 30 -7.02 -17.55 8.04
N ALA A 31 -5.74 -17.48 8.41
CA ALA A 31 -5.23 -18.09 9.63
C ALA A 31 -5.66 -17.30 10.88
N GLY A 32 -5.70 -15.96 10.76
CA GLY A 32 -6.10 -15.07 11.85
C GLY A 32 -5.69 -13.62 11.62
N VAL A 33 -6.09 -12.76 12.55
CA VAL A 33 -5.69 -11.35 12.62
C VAL A 33 -4.69 -11.18 13.77
N VAL A 34 -3.56 -10.54 13.49
CA VAL A 34 -2.51 -10.26 14.50
C VAL A 34 -2.48 -8.77 14.83
N LEU A 35 -2.64 -8.45 16.11
CA LEU A 35 -2.64 -7.07 16.60
C LEU A 35 -1.43 -6.80 17.51
N ARG A 36 -0.87 -5.59 17.40
CA ARG A 36 0.17 -5.13 18.34
C ARG A 36 -0.40 -4.75 19.71
N ASN A 37 -1.63 -4.21 19.75
CA ASN A 37 -2.23 -3.70 20.98
C ASN A 37 -3.24 -4.71 21.56
N PRO A 38 -2.94 -5.37 22.70
CA PRO A 38 -3.83 -6.37 23.29
C PRO A 38 -5.20 -5.78 23.69
N VAL A 39 -5.27 -4.48 24.00
CA VAL A 39 -6.51 -3.81 24.41
C VAL A 39 -7.55 -3.81 23.28
N LYS A 40 -7.10 -3.85 22.01
CA LYS A 40 -8.00 -3.85 20.85
C LYS A 40 -8.53 -5.24 20.47
N VAL A 41 -7.99 -6.32 21.05
CA VAL A 41 -8.35 -7.70 20.65
C VAL A 41 -9.85 -7.96 20.80
N ALA A 42 -10.44 -7.61 21.96
CA ALA A 42 -11.85 -7.87 22.21
C ALA A 42 -12.80 -7.05 21.29
N GLU A 43 -12.39 -5.85 20.88
CA GLU A 43 -13.13 -5.01 19.93
C GLU A 43 -13.06 -5.63 18.52
N VAL A 44 -11.84 -5.91 18.06
CA VAL A 44 -11.58 -6.46 16.73
C VAL A 44 -12.17 -7.87 16.58
N GLN A 45 -12.16 -8.70 17.63
CA GLN A 45 -12.76 -10.04 17.61
C GLN A 45 -14.26 -10.00 17.31
N LYS A 46 -14.99 -8.97 17.75
CA LYS A 46 -16.41 -8.81 17.42
C LYS A 46 -16.63 -8.59 15.93
N GLU A 47 -15.72 -7.86 15.28
CA GLU A 47 -15.78 -7.56 13.85
C GLU A 47 -15.27 -8.75 13.01
N ALA A 48 -14.21 -9.43 13.47
CA ALA A 48 -13.61 -10.58 12.79
C ALA A 48 -14.43 -11.88 12.91
N GLY A 49 -15.42 -11.94 13.82
CA GLY A 49 -16.29 -13.10 13.98
C GLY A 49 -15.54 -14.31 14.54
N GLU A 50 -15.57 -15.43 13.81
CA GLU A 50 -14.89 -16.68 14.22
C GLU A 50 -13.40 -16.70 13.91
N ILE A 51 -12.90 -15.72 13.13
CA ILE A 51 -11.48 -15.62 12.81
C ILE A 51 -10.69 -15.28 14.08
N PRO A 52 -9.65 -16.05 14.45
CA PRO A 52 -8.87 -15.77 15.64
C PRO A 52 -8.20 -14.39 15.57
N VAL A 53 -8.34 -13.61 16.64
CA VAL A 53 -7.62 -12.35 16.82
C VAL A 53 -6.61 -12.50 17.96
N VAL A 54 -5.33 -12.44 17.62
CA VAL A 54 -4.22 -12.75 18.53
C VAL A 54 -3.20 -11.62 18.59
N THR A 55 -2.21 -11.74 19.47
CA THR A 55 -1.13 -10.74 19.60
C THR A 55 0.22 -11.23 19.10
N ASP A 56 0.38 -12.55 18.96
CA ASP A 56 1.55 -13.19 18.36
C ASP A 56 1.08 -14.14 17.26
N VAL A 57 1.73 -14.07 16.09
CA VAL A 57 1.43 -14.95 14.94
C VAL A 57 1.58 -16.43 15.29
N LYS A 58 2.44 -16.77 16.25
CA LYS A 58 2.63 -18.15 16.72
C LYS A 58 1.37 -18.77 17.31
N GLU A 59 0.43 -17.95 17.79
CA GLU A 59 -0.86 -18.41 18.32
C GLU A 59 -1.79 -18.94 17.20
N LEU A 60 -1.50 -18.64 15.93
CA LEU A 60 -2.29 -19.07 14.77
C LEU A 60 -1.86 -20.43 14.20
N GLY A 61 -0.78 -21.02 14.72
CA GLY A 61 -0.20 -22.24 14.17
C GLY A 61 0.61 -21.97 12.91
N GLU A 62 0.32 -22.70 11.83
CA GLU A 62 1.02 -22.57 10.56
C GLU A 62 0.50 -21.38 9.76
N VAL A 63 1.41 -20.53 9.29
CA VAL A 63 1.13 -19.34 8.48
C VAL A 63 2.12 -19.31 7.33
N ASP A 64 1.63 -19.29 6.09
CA ASP A 64 2.47 -19.23 4.90
C ASP A 64 2.89 -17.79 4.57
N VAL A 65 1.94 -16.86 4.69
CA VAL A 65 2.14 -15.45 4.34
C VAL A 65 1.48 -14.52 5.36
N ALA A 66 2.18 -13.48 5.78
CA ALA A 66 1.65 -12.39 6.57
C ALA A 66 1.47 -11.12 5.71
N ILE A 67 0.22 -10.65 5.60
CA ILE A 67 -0.13 -9.38 4.95
C ILE A 67 -0.09 -8.26 6.00
N LEU A 68 0.87 -7.35 5.85
CA LEU A 68 1.18 -6.28 6.79
C LEU A 68 0.42 -5.00 6.45
N GLY A 69 -0.86 -4.93 6.82
CA GLY A 69 -1.71 -3.74 6.69
C GLY A 69 -1.47 -2.69 7.78
N ILE A 70 -0.20 -2.44 8.11
CA ILE A 70 0.24 -1.54 9.18
C ILE A 70 0.88 -0.27 8.62
N ALA A 71 1.10 0.74 9.46
CA ALA A 71 1.76 1.97 9.04
C ALA A 71 3.16 1.70 8.47
N SER A 72 3.52 2.36 7.36
CA SER A 72 4.78 2.15 6.62
C SER A 72 6.00 2.19 7.53
N ARG A 73 6.07 3.12 8.48
CA ARG A 73 7.21 3.23 9.42
C ARG A 73 7.40 2.01 10.33
N ALA A 74 6.38 1.18 10.53
CA ALA A 74 6.46 -0.04 11.33
C ALA A 74 6.82 -1.29 10.49
N VAL A 75 6.62 -1.24 9.16
CA VAL A 75 6.85 -2.37 8.26
C VAL A 75 8.26 -2.96 8.36
N PRO A 76 9.37 -2.17 8.31
CA PRO A 76 10.71 -2.76 8.31
C PRO A 76 11.01 -3.64 9.52
N GLU A 77 10.54 -3.24 10.71
CA GLU A 77 10.75 -4.00 11.95
C GLU A 77 9.84 -5.24 11.99
N VAL A 78 8.56 -5.07 11.64
CA VAL A 78 7.59 -6.16 11.72
C VAL A 78 7.89 -7.22 10.67
N ALA A 79 8.10 -6.84 9.40
CA ALA A 79 8.41 -7.79 8.33
C ALA A 79 9.63 -8.66 8.67
N LYS A 80 10.70 -8.05 9.20
CA LYS A 80 11.89 -8.76 9.64
C LYS A 80 11.57 -9.90 10.62
N LYS A 81 10.75 -9.65 11.64
CA LYS A 81 10.38 -10.66 12.67
C LYS A 81 9.58 -11.83 12.09
N TYR A 82 8.80 -11.62 11.05
CA TYR A 82 8.03 -12.69 10.40
C TYR A 82 8.95 -13.50 9.47
N LEU A 83 9.83 -12.83 8.72
CA LEU A 83 10.83 -13.50 7.88
C LEU A 83 11.77 -14.39 8.71
N GLU A 84 12.20 -13.94 9.89
CA GLU A 84 13.01 -14.74 10.84
C GLU A 84 12.32 -16.07 11.25
N GLN A 85 10.99 -16.15 11.12
CA GLN A 85 10.19 -17.35 11.41
C GLN A 85 9.92 -18.20 10.16
N GLY A 86 10.48 -17.83 9.00
CA GLY A 86 10.22 -18.51 7.72
C GLY A 86 8.89 -18.13 7.07
N ILE A 87 8.18 -17.12 7.58
CA ILE A 87 6.88 -16.68 7.06
C ILE A 87 7.10 -15.64 5.98
N ASN A 88 6.49 -15.82 4.80
CA ASN A 88 6.54 -14.80 3.75
C ASN A 88 5.82 -13.52 4.20
N THR A 89 6.27 -12.37 3.74
CA THR A 89 5.65 -11.08 4.10
C THR A 89 5.23 -10.29 2.89
N VAL A 90 4.08 -9.63 2.96
CA VAL A 90 3.63 -8.65 1.98
C VAL A 90 3.25 -7.37 2.68
N ASP A 91 3.72 -6.22 2.19
CA ASP A 91 3.39 -4.91 2.74
C ASP A 91 3.05 -3.89 1.66
N SER A 92 2.51 -2.75 2.07
CA SER A 92 2.24 -1.59 1.20
C SER A 92 3.09 -0.39 1.61
N PHE A 93 4.36 -0.59 1.96
CA PHE A 93 5.27 0.51 2.33
C PHE A 93 5.36 1.54 1.20
N ASP A 94 5.02 2.80 1.50
CA ASP A 94 4.74 3.85 0.51
C ASP A 94 5.74 5.02 0.52
N ILE A 95 6.83 4.92 1.28
CA ILE A 95 7.86 5.98 1.32
C ILE A 95 8.86 5.75 0.18
N HIS A 96 8.61 6.38 -0.97
CA HIS A 96 9.40 6.20 -2.20
C HIS A 96 10.90 6.55 -2.06
N GLY A 97 11.67 6.16 -3.09
CA GLY A 97 13.09 6.51 -3.22
C GLY A 97 13.99 5.64 -2.35
N GLU A 98 14.97 6.28 -1.68
CA GLU A 98 16.01 5.55 -0.94
C GLU A 98 15.45 4.76 0.25
N ALA A 99 14.30 5.15 0.81
CA ALA A 99 13.66 4.42 1.90
C ALA A 99 13.22 3.01 1.47
N ILE A 100 12.53 2.86 0.33
CA ILE A 100 12.22 1.55 -0.27
C ILE A 100 13.50 0.77 -0.56
N MET A 101 14.51 1.41 -1.17
CA MET A 101 15.74 0.72 -1.55
C MET A 101 16.53 0.20 -0.35
N LYS A 102 16.57 0.98 0.75
CA LYS A 102 17.14 0.54 2.02
C LYS A 102 16.38 -0.65 2.58
N MET A 103 15.04 -0.55 2.67
CA MET A 103 14.20 -1.63 3.19
C MET A 103 14.37 -2.91 2.37
N ARG A 104 14.37 -2.81 1.03
CA ARG A 104 14.60 -3.94 0.12
C ARG A 104 15.91 -4.65 0.40
N ARG A 105 17.02 -3.92 0.56
CA ARG A 105 18.35 -4.51 0.85
C ARG A 105 18.45 -5.14 2.24
N ASP A 106 17.73 -4.60 3.20
CA ASP A 106 17.71 -5.13 4.58
C ASP A 106 16.86 -6.41 4.64
N LEU A 107 15.65 -6.38 4.09
CA LEU A 107 14.74 -7.54 4.07
C LEU A 107 15.21 -8.65 3.11
N ASP A 108 15.92 -8.34 2.01
CA ASP A 108 16.48 -9.38 1.12
C ASP A 108 17.48 -10.29 1.84
N ARG A 109 18.33 -9.71 2.70
CA ARG A 109 19.27 -10.46 3.52
C ARG A 109 18.54 -11.37 4.51
N GLU A 110 17.50 -10.83 5.15
CA GLU A 110 16.71 -11.57 6.13
C GLU A 110 15.94 -12.73 5.51
N ALA A 111 15.21 -12.44 4.43
CA ALA A 111 14.40 -13.38 3.68
C ALA A 111 15.24 -14.57 3.18
N LYS A 112 16.43 -14.30 2.63
CA LYS A 112 17.37 -15.36 2.21
C LYS A 112 17.91 -16.19 3.36
N ALA A 113 18.23 -15.57 4.49
CA ALA A 113 18.77 -16.27 5.66
C ALA A 113 17.77 -17.27 6.25
N HIS A 114 16.47 -16.98 6.14
CA HIS A 114 15.40 -17.78 6.73
C HIS A 114 14.50 -18.49 5.71
N ASN A 115 14.95 -18.60 4.45
CA ASN A 115 14.23 -19.28 3.38
C ASN A 115 12.79 -18.77 3.17
N ALA A 116 12.59 -17.46 3.31
CA ALA A 116 11.31 -16.77 3.17
C ALA A 116 11.34 -15.75 2.02
N VAL A 117 10.19 -15.20 1.67
CA VAL A 117 10.01 -14.18 0.62
C VAL A 117 9.35 -12.93 1.19
N ALA A 118 9.91 -11.77 0.87
CA ALA A 118 9.28 -10.48 1.12
C ALA A 118 8.84 -9.85 -0.21
N VAL A 119 7.55 -9.49 -0.33
CA VAL A 119 7.05 -8.64 -1.42
C VAL A 119 6.68 -7.29 -0.82
N ILE A 120 7.51 -6.29 -1.09
CA ILE A 120 7.40 -4.97 -0.45
C ILE A 120 6.69 -3.98 -1.36
N SER A 121 6.11 -2.93 -0.77
CA SER A 121 5.52 -1.82 -1.53
C SER A 121 4.49 -2.29 -2.55
N ALA A 122 3.64 -3.24 -2.14
CA ALA A 122 2.66 -3.94 -2.97
C ALA A 122 1.25 -3.32 -2.86
N GLY A 123 1.15 -2.01 -3.06
CA GLY A 123 -0.13 -1.30 -3.21
C GLY A 123 -0.47 -1.07 -4.68
N TRP A 124 -1.23 -0.01 -4.96
CA TRP A 124 -1.38 0.46 -6.33
C TRP A 124 -0.27 1.45 -6.72
N ASP A 125 0.08 2.41 -5.85
CA ASP A 125 1.34 3.16 -5.95
C ASP A 125 1.96 3.45 -4.56
N PRO A 126 3.21 3.03 -4.30
CA PRO A 126 4.03 2.13 -5.13
C PRO A 126 3.34 0.77 -5.29
N GLY A 127 3.61 0.10 -6.43
CA GLY A 127 2.97 -1.17 -6.76
C GLY A 127 2.56 -1.32 -8.22
N THR A 128 1.28 -1.55 -8.52
CA THR A 128 0.82 -1.81 -9.90
C THR A 128 1.18 -0.68 -10.85
N ASP A 129 1.11 0.57 -10.41
CA ASP A 129 1.54 1.74 -11.18
C ASP A 129 3.04 1.67 -11.49
N SER A 130 3.85 1.06 -10.61
CA SER A 130 5.27 0.83 -10.87
C SER A 130 5.50 -0.20 -11.98
N ILE A 131 4.65 -1.23 -12.07
CA ILE A 131 4.65 -2.16 -13.22
C ILE A 131 4.32 -1.38 -14.50
N ILE A 132 3.27 -0.55 -14.48
CA ILE A 132 2.85 0.23 -15.64
C ILE A 132 3.95 1.20 -16.09
N ARG A 133 4.59 1.94 -15.17
CA ARG A 133 5.77 2.78 -15.48
C ARG A 133 6.86 1.97 -16.16
N THR A 134 7.16 0.78 -15.63
CA THR A 134 8.17 -0.13 -16.19
C THR A 134 7.81 -0.54 -17.62
N VAL A 135 6.56 -0.93 -17.86
CA VAL A 135 6.07 -1.31 -19.20
C VAL A 135 6.14 -0.13 -20.18
N MET A 136 5.68 1.05 -19.77
CA MET A 136 5.72 2.26 -20.60
C MET A 136 7.16 2.65 -20.97
N GLU A 137 8.10 2.57 -20.03
CA GLU A 137 9.52 2.82 -20.29
C GLU A 137 10.15 1.77 -21.19
N ALA A 138 9.78 0.49 -21.04
CA ALA A 138 10.25 -0.57 -21.92
C ALA A 138 9.79 -0.37 -23.38
N ILE A 139 8.55 0.10 -23.59
CA ILE A 139 8.00 0.37 -24.93
C ILE A 139 8.70 1.57 -25.58
N ALA A 140 8.87 2.67 -24.84
CA ALA A 140 9.46 3.90 -25.35
C ALA A 140 10.58 4.37 -24.41
N PRO A 141 11.84 3.88 -24.53
CA PRO A 141 12.89 4.10 -23.53
C PRO A 141 13.38 5.55 -23.39
N LYS A 142 13.14 6.41 -24.38
CA LYS A 142 13.42 7.85 -24.28
C LYS A 142 12.10 8.59 -24.09
N GLY A 143 12.03 9.51 -23.14
CA GLY A 143 10.81 10.30 -22.93
C GLY A 143 10.64 10.73 -21.48
N LEU A 144 9.46 11.30 -21.20
CA LEU A 144 9.04 11.69 -19.86
C LEU A 144 7.77 10.91 -19.50
N THR A 145 7.71 10.49 -18.25
CA THR A 145 6.51 9.91 -17.63
C THR A 145 6.03 10.86 -16.54
N TYR A 146 4.75 11.20 -16.56
CA TYR A 146 4.08 11.99 -15.53
C TYR A 146 3.05 11.12 -14.84
N THR A 147 2.98 11.17 -13.52
CA THR A 147 2.01 10.40 -12.73
C THR A 147 1.17 11.37 -11.91
N ASN A 148 -0.09 11.52 -12.26
CA ASN A 148 -0.98 12.49 -11.65
C ASN A 148 -1.99 11.76 -10.74
N PHE A 149 -1.78 11.84 -9.43
CA PHE A 149 -2.66 11.29 -8.40
C PHE A 149 -3.87 12.15 -8.10
N GLY A 150 -4.99 11.49 -7.82
CA GLY A 150 -6.22 12.09 -7.33
C GLY A 150 -7.13 12.66 -8.44
N PRO A 151 -8.16 13.44 -8.07
CA PRO A 151 -8.53 13.83 -6.71
C PRO A 151 -8.77 12.63 -5.80
N GLY A 152 -8.26 12.66 -4.57
CA GLY A 152 -8.47 11.57 -3.63
C GLY A 152 -7.82 11.76 -2.28
N MET A 153 -8.35 11.05 -1.28
CA MET A 153 -7.83 11.06 0.08
C MET A 153 -6.49 10.32 0.18
N SER A 154 -5.45 11.02 0.61
CA SER A 154 -4.15 10.43 0.89
C SER A 154 -4.08 9.95 2.33
N MET A 155 -4.06 8.61 2.51
CA MET A 155 -4.03 7.99 3.84
C MET A 155 -2.78 8.39 4.63
N GLY A 156 -1.59 8.31 4.02
CA GLY A 156 -0.32 8.67 4.67
C GLY A 156 -0.25 10.14 5.08
N HIS A 157 -0.65 11.06 4.20
CA HIS A 157 -0.68 12.49 4.51
C HIS A 157 -1.73 12.82 5.59
N THR A 158 -2.88 12.16 5.55
CA THR A 158 -3.90 12.30 6.60
C THR A 158 -3.36 11.87 7.97
N VAL A 159 -2.65 10.74 8.04
CA VAL A 159 -2.00 10.28 9.28
C VAL A 159 -0.94 11.27 9.76
N ALA A 160 -0.16 11.86 8.85
CA ALA A 160 0.82 12.90 9.20
C ALA A 160 0.15 14.14 9.82
N VAL A 161 -0.93 14.64 9.22
CA VAL A 161 -1.69 15.78 9.75
C VAL A 161 -2.31 15.47 11.10
N LYS A 162 -2.90 14.28 11.28
CA LYS A 162 -3.47 13.86 12.59
C LYS A 162 -2.42 13.73 13.69
N ALA A 163 -1.14 13.59 13.34
CA ALA A 163 -0.04 13.55 14.29
C ALA A 163 0.44 14.95 14.73
N VAL A 164 0.01 16.02 14.05
CA VAL A 164 0.34 17.41 14.41
C VAL A 164 -0.40 17.80 15.69
N GLU A 165 0.32 18.42 16.62
CA GLU A 165 -0.26 18.88 17.87
C GLU A 165 -1.39 19.91 17.61
N GLY A 166 -2.51 19.78 18.33
CA GLY A 166 -3.68 20.64 18.15
C GLY A 166 -4.69 20.16 17.11
N VAL A 167 -4.36 19.16 16.29
CA VAL A 167 -5.32 18.51 15.40
C VAL A 167 -6.14 17.49 16.18
N GLU A 168 -7.46 17.62 16.14
CA GLU A 168 -8.42 16.63 16.64
C GLU A 168 -8.67 15.57 15.58
N ASP A 169 -9.03 16.01 14.37
CA ASP A 169 -9.24 15.15 13.21
C ASP A 169 -8.81 15.87 11.93
N ALA A 170 -8.55 15.12 10.87
CA ALA A 170 -8.14 15.69 9.59
C ALA A 170 -8.37 14.75 8.41
N VAL A 171 -8.44 15.35 7.23
CA VAL A 171 -8.32 14.67 5.94
C VAL A 171 -7.42 15.48 5.02
N SER A 172 -6.51 14.80 4.32
CA SER A 172 -5.64 15.40 3.31
C SER A 172 -5.98 14.86 1.93
N MET A 173 -6.38 15.76 1.03
CA MET A 173 -6.72 15.47 -0.36
C MET A 173 -5.53 15.80 -1.27
N THR A 174 -5.20 14.86 -2.16
CA THR A 174 -4.23 15.06 -3.23
C THR A 174 -4.97 15.49 -4.48
N ILE A 175 -4.63 16.64 -5.05
CA ILE A 175 -5.26 17.17 -6.26
C ILE A 175 -4.19 17.30 -7.35
N PRO A 176 -4.39 16.73 -8.54
CA PRO A 176 -3.42 16.81 -9.62
C PRO A 176 -3.45 18.19 -10.28
N GLU A 177 -2.28 18.75 -10.54
CA GLU A 177 -2.10 19.97 -11.33
C GLU A 177 -1.55 19.69 -12.74
N GLY A 178 -1.18 18.43 -13.00
CA GLY A 178 -0.58 17.99 -14.25
C GLY A 178 0.93 17.86 -14.17
N THR A 179 1.50 17.14 -15.14
CA THR A 179 2.95 16.89 -15.22
C THR A 179 3.58 16.30 -13.94
N GLY A 180 2.81 15.56 -13.14
CA GLY A 180 3.27 14.98 -11.87
C GLY A 180 3.34 15.97 -10.71
N LEU A 181 2.80 17.18 -10.85
CA LEU A 181 2.67 18.15 -9.77
C LEU A 181 1.32 17.97 -9.07
N HIS A 182 1.33 18.18 -7.76
CA HIS A 182 0.16 18.07 -6.90
C HIS A 182 0.08 19.25 -5.97
N LYS A 183 -1.16 19.63 -5.65
CA LYS A 183 -1.46 20.42 -4.47
C LYS A 183 -2.14 19.57 -3.43
N ARG A 184 -1.99 19.97 -2.17
CA ARG A 184 -2.60 19.35 -1.00
C ARG A 184 -3.70 20.26 -0.47
N LEU A 185 -4.93 19.75 -0.43
CA LEU A 185 -6.02 20.41 0.28
C LEU A 185 -6.23 19.67 1.60
N VAL A 186 -5.91 20.33 2.71
CA VAL A 186 -5.95 19.75 4.05
C VAL A 186 -7.12 20.36 4.80
N TYR A 187 -8.02 19.53 5.31
CA TYR A 187 -9.13 19.95 6.15
C TYR A 187 -8.88 19.42 7.56
N VAL A 188 -8.91 20.31 8.54
CA VAL A 188 -8.62 19.99 9.95
C VAL A 188 -9.75 20.41 10.85
N LYS A 189 -10.04 19.58 11.84
CA LYS A 189 -10.76 19.95 13.05
C LYS A 189 -9.74 20.16 14.15
N LEU A 190 -9.80 21.30 14.83
CA LEU A 190 -8.86 21.65 15.90
C LEU A 190 -9.38 21.21 17.26
N LYS A 191 -8.45 20.86 18.16
CA LYS A 191 -8.73 20.75 19.58
C LYS A 191 -8.99 22.14 20.18
N ASP A 192 -9.81 22.19 21.21
CA ASP A 192 -10.08 23.41 21.98
C ASP A 192 -8.77 24.07 22.45
N GLY A 193 -8.68 25.39 22.27
CA GLY A 193 -7.56 26.21 22.74
C GLY A 193 -6.35 26.29 21.81
N TYR A 194 -6.36 25.62 20.65
CA TYR A 194 -5.31 25.76 19.64
C TYR A 194 -5.63 26.85 18.61
N GLU A 195 -4.60 27.60 18.20
CA GLU A 195 -4.70 28.65 17.19
C GLU A 195 -4.51 28.05 15.79
N PHE A 196 -5.47 28.30 14.90
CA PHE A 196 -5.50 27.72 13.55
C PHE A 196 -4.24 28.03 12.75
N GLU A 197 -3.77 29.27 12.78
CA GLU A 197 -2.63 29.73 12.02
C GLU A 197 -1.35 28.98 12.40
N LYS A 198 -1.16 28.67 13.68
CA LYS A 198 -0.01 27.89 14.16
C LYS A 198 -0.07 26.43 13.71
N VAL A 199 -1.25 25.82 13.78
CA VAL A 199 -1.45 24.43 13.33
C VAL A 199 -1.28 24.34 11.82
N ALA A 200 -1.83 25.28 11.06
CA ALA A 200 -1.69 25.34 9.60
C ALA A 200 -0.23 25.53 9.18
N GLU A 201 0.52 26.39 9.85
CA GLU A 201 1.96 26.57 9.59
C GLU A 201 2.76 25.30 9.91
N ALA A 202 2.47 24.64 11.04
CA ALA A 202 3.11 23.38 11.42
C ALA A 202 2.86 22.27 10.38
N ILE A 203 1.62 22.17 9.86
CA ILE A 203 1.29 21.23 8.78
C ILE A 203 2.10 21.52 7.52
N LYS A 204 2.17 22.78 7.08
CA LYS A 204 2.90 23.18 5.86
C LYS A 204 4.41 22.96 5.97
N GLN A 205 4.96 23.02 7.18
CA GLN A 205 6.37 22.77 7.45
C GLN A 205 6.72 21.29 7.62
N ASP A 206 5.73 20.41 7.76
CA ASP A 206 5.98 18.97 7.85
C ASP A 206 6.62 18.46 6.54
N PRO A 207 7.62 17.55 6.61
CA PRO A 207 8.27 16.98 5.43
C PRO A 207 7.33 16.37 4.37
N TYR A 208 6.10 15.98 4.74
CA TYR A 208 5.07 15.53 3.80
C TYR A 208 4.49 16.65 2.94
N PHE A 209 4.53 17.91 3.38
CA PHE A 209 3.82 19.02 2.74
C PHE A 209 4.75 20.13 2.24
N VAL A 210 5.97 20.25 2.79
CA VAL A 210 6.90 21.35 2.50
C VAL A 210 7.31 21.47 1.03
N HIS A 211 7.14 20.40 0.25
CA HIS A 211 7.48 20.36 -1.18
C HIS A 211 6.27 20.61 -2.10
N ASP A 212 5.06 20.60 -1.57
CA ASP A 212 3.81 20.71 -2.33
C ASP A 212 3.09 22.02 -2.00
N GLU A 213 2.35 22.57 -2.98
CA GLU A 213 1.43 23.67 -2.70
C GLU A 213 0.34 23.18 -1.74
N THR A 214 0.33 23.68 -0.51
CA THR A 214 -0.53 23.18 0.56
C THR A 214 -1.48 24.26 1.07
N HIS A 215 -2.78 23.98 1.01
CA HIS A 215 -3.86 24.80 1.56
C HIS A 215 -4.48 24.09 2.75
N VAL A 216 -4.66 24.79 3.86
CA VAL A 216 -5.24 24.25 5.10
C VAL A 216 -6.54 24.98 5.39
N TYR A 217 -7.59 24.23 5.72
CA TYR A 217 -8.93 24.73 6.02
C TYR A 217 -9.39 24.18 7.37
N CYS A 218 -10.01 25.02 8.19
CA CYS A 218 -10.67 24.57 9.42
C CYS A 218 -12.12 24.15 9.12
N VAL A 219 -12.55 23.00 9.64
CA VAL A 219 -13.91 22.47 9.45
C VAL A 219 -14.46 21.92 10.78
N GLU A 220 -15.79 21.91 10.92
CA GLU A 220 -16.46 21.39 12.12
C GLU A 220 -16.53 19.86 12.12
N ASP A 221 -16.75 19.27 10.94
CA ASP A 221 -16.96 17.84 10.76
C ASP A 221 -16.13 17.31 9.57
N VAL A 222 -15.00 16.67 9.90
CA VAL A 222 -14.12 16.01 8.93
C VAL A 222 -14.78 14.78 8.32
N GLU A 223 -15.61 14.04 9.06
CA GLU A 223 -16.22 12.79 8.60
C GLU A 223 -17.11 13.02 7.38
N SER A 224 -17.83 14.15 7.35
CA SER A 224 -18.66 14.56 6.21
C SER A 224 -17.90 14.75 4.89
N LEU A 225 -16.57 14.87 4.94
CA LEU A 225 -15.69 15.10 3.79
C LEU A 225 -14.98 13.82 3.32
N ILE A 226 -15.12 12.71 4.04
CA ILE A 226 -14.38 11.49 3.75
C ILE A 226 -14.98 10.78 2.53
N ASP A 227 -14.23 10.80 1.44
CA ASP A 227 -14.36 9.88 0.32
C ASP A 227 -13.04 9.13 0.13
N VAL A 228 -13.09 7.80 0.19
CA VAL A 228 -11.94 6.92 0.00
C VAL A 228 -11.70 6.58 -1.49
N GLY A 229 -12.45 7.22 -2.39
CA GLY A 229 -12.16 7.30 -3.81
C GLY A 229 -10.79 7.92 -4.08
N HIS A 230 -10.08 7.34 -5.03
CA HIS A 230 -8.79 7.81 -5.49
C HIS A 230 -8.57 7.38 -6.93
N GLY A 231 -7.59 7.99 -7.58
CA GLY A 231 -7.17 7.56 -8.90
C GLY A 231 -5.76 7.98 -9.26
N VAL A 232 -5.38 7.57 -10.45
CA VAL A 232 -4.16 7.99 -11.12
C VAL A 232 -4.44 8.22 -12.60
N HIS A 233 -3.83 9.25 -13.15
CA HIS A 233 -3.64 9.44 -14.57
C HIS A 233 -2.14 9.50 -14.86
N MET A 234 -1.62 8.43 -15.44
CA MET A 234 -0.22 8.31 -15.82
C MET A 234 -0.06 8.45 -17.32
N GLU A 235 0.87 9.32 -17.73
CA GLU A 235 1.10 9.66 -19.12
C GLU A 235 2.56 9.49 -19.45
N ARG A 236 2.86 8.83 -20.58
CA ARG A 236 4.20 8.81 -21.16
C ARG A 236 4.19 9.33 -22.58
N LYS A 237 5.07 10.30 -22.86
CA LYS A 237 5.41 10.72 -24.22
C LYS A 237 6.88 10.43 -24.49
N GLY A 238 7.14 9.59 -25.49
CA GLY A 238 8.50 9.09 -25.73
C GLY A 238 8.82 8.72 -27.18
N VAL A 239 9.90 7.96 -27.32
CA VAL A 239 10.50 7.49 -28.58
C VAL A 239 10.80 5.99 -28.46
N SER A 240 10.32 5.20 -29.42
CA SER A 240 10.71 3.79 -29.59
C SER A 240 11.80 3.72 -30.66
N GLY A 241 13.02 3.35 -30.28
CA GLY A 241 14.18 3.39 -31.16
C GLY A 241 14.48 4.81 -31.66
N ILE A 242 14.12 5.09 -32.92
CA ILE A 242 14.23 6.41 -33.57
C ILE A 242 12.87 7.06 -33.85
N THR A 243 11.76 6.36 -33.63
CA THR A 243 10.43 6.84 -34.00
C THR A 243 9.81 7.63 -32.85
N HIS A 244 9.69 8.94 -33.05
CA HIS A 244 9.16 9.88 -32.06
C HIS A 244 7.64 9.74 -31.85
N ASN A 245 7.13 10.44 -30.84
CA ASN A 245 5.70 10.63 -30.56
C ASN A 245 4.94 9.34 -30.19
N GLN A 246 5.59 8.44 -29.46
CA GLN A 246 4.89 7.37 -28.76
C GLN A 246 4.14 7.99 -27.58
N ARG A 247 2.83 7.78 -27.51
CA ARG A 247 1.97 8.30 -26.45
C ARG A 247 1.22 7.14 -25.81
N MET A 248 1.31 7.05 -24.50
CA MET A 248 0.64 6.03 -23.70
C MET A 248 0.01 6.71 -22.50
N GLU A 249 -1.17 6.25 -22.12
CA GLU A 249 -1.89 6.69 -20.93
C GLU A 249 -2.37 5.46 -20.14
N PHE A 250 -2.42 5.62 -18.82
CA PHE A 250 -3.03 4.67 -17.91
C PHE A 250 -3.87 5.46 -16.91
N ILE A 251 -5.15 5.12 -16.83
CA ILE A 251 -6.12 5.78 -15.97
C ILE A 251 -6.75 4.73 -15.07
N MET A 252 -6.76 5.01 -13.77
CA MET A 252 -7.42 4.17 -12.78
C MET A 252 -8.24 5.06 -11.83
N SER A 253 -9.46 4.62 -11.52
CA SER A 253 -10.33 5.18 -10.49
C SER A 253 -10.80 4.03 -9.60
N VAL A 254 -10.51 4.11 -8.30
CA VAL A 254 -10.63 3.00 -7.36
C VAL A 254 -10.96 3.49 -5.95
N THR A 255 -11.45 2.58 -5.11
CA THR A 255 -11.43 2.75 -3.66
C THR A 255 -10.04 2.42 -3.14
N ASN A 256 -9.34 3.41 -2.58
CA ASN A 256 -7.91 3.31 -2.21
C ASN A 256 -7.57 2.09 -1.33
N PRO A 257 -8.19 1.89 -0.15
CA PRO A 257 -7.84 0.75 0.71
C PRO A 257 -8.15 -0.60 0.07
N ALA A 258 -9.26 -0.70 -0.69
CA ALA A 258 -9.68 -1.94 -1.35
C ALA A 258 -8.71 -2.33 -2.48
N ALA A 259 -8.31 -1.38 -3.32
CA ALA A 259 -7.33 -1.62 -4.37
C ALA A 259 -5.97 -2.01 -3.79
N THR A 260 -5.51 -1.30 -2.76
CA THR A 260 -4.26 -1.62 -2.05
C THR A 260 -4.28 -3.05 -1.51
N ALA A 261 -5.33 -3.40 -0.76
CA ALA A 261 -5.50 -4.72 -0.19
C ALA A 261 -5.53 -5.83 -1.24
N GLN A 262 -6.28 -5.64 -2.33
CA GLN A 262 -6.37 -6.63 -3.40
C GLN A 262 -5.00 -6.87 -4.08
N VAL A 263 -4.18 -5.83 -4.25
CA VAL A 263 -2.82 -6.01 -4.76
C VAL A 263 -1.96 -6.76 -3.75
N MET A 264 -2.05 -6.46 -2.45
CA MET A 264 -1.32 -7.21 -1.42
C MET A 264 -1.72 -8.70 -1.40
N VAL A 265 -3.00 -9.03 -1.53
CA VAL A 265 -3.45 -10.44 -1.64
C VAL A 265 -2.90 -11.10 -2.92
N SER A 266 -2.86 -10.37 -4.03
CA SER A 266 -2.26 -10.87 -5.27
C SER A 266 -0.75 -11.07 -5.14
N ALA A 267 -0.06 -10.19 -4.43
CA ALA A 267 1.36 -10.32 -4.09
C ALA A 267 1.63 -11.47 -3.12
N ALA A 268 0.71 -11.76 -2.19
CA ALA A 268 0.82 -12.91 -1.30
C ALA A 268 0.86 -14.21 -2.11
N ARG A 269 -0.01 -14.34 -3.13
CA ARG A 269 0.00 -15.46 -4.07
C ARG A 269 1.32 -15.57 -4.82
N ALA A 270 1.82 -14.45 -5.31
CA ALA A 270 3.07 -14.42 -6.04
C ALA A 270 4.28 -14.79 -5.16
N SER A 271 4.27 -14.41 -3.88
CA SER A 271 5.35 -14.73 -2.93
C SER A 271 5.60 -16.24 -2.80
N LEU A 272 4.53 -17.05 -2.86
CA LEU A 272 4.58 -18.51 -2.78
C LEU A 272 5.25 -19.16 -4.00
N ARG A 273 5.48 -18.39 -5.08
CA ARG A 273 6.07 -18.85 -6.34
C ARG A 273 7.51 -18.35 -6.52
N GLN A 274 7.99 -17.47 -5.64
CA GLN A 274 9.34 -16.89 -5.74
C GLN A 274 10.37 -17.70 -4.94
N LYS A 275 11.64 -17.47 -5.27
CA LYS A 275 12.76 -17.94 -4.45
C LYS A 275 12.96 -17.01 -3.24
N PRO A 276 13.65 -17.45 -2.17
CA PRO A 276 13.92 -16.59 -1.03
C PRO A 276 14.61 -15.28 -1.41
N GLY A 277 14.11 -14.17 -0.88
CA GLY A 277 14.58 -12.82 -1.21
C GLY A 277 13.51 -11.75 -1.04
N CYS A 278 13.87 -10.50 -1.37
CA CYS A 278 12.97 -9.36 -1.33
C CYS A 278 12.72 -8.76 -2.72
N TYR A 279 11.45 -8.57 -3.05
CA TYR A 279 10.96 -8.17 -4.36
C TYR A 279 10.00 -6.99 -4.25
N THR A 280 10.12 -6.04 -5.17
CA THR A 280 9.07 -5.09 -5.52
C THR A 280 8.22 -5.67 -6.65
N LEU A 281 7.02 -5.14 -6.87
CA LEU A 281 6.11 -5.71 -7.88
C LEU A 281 6.68 -5.81 -9.32
N PRO A 282 7.48 -4.85 -9.84
CA PRO A 282 8.09 -4.97 -11.17
C PRO A 282 9.07 -6.14 -11.33
N GLU A 283 9.56 -6.72 -10.23
CA GLU A 283 10.56 -7.79 -10.24
C GLU A 283 9.96 -9.19 -10.36
N ILE A 284 8.63 -9.30 -10.26
CA ILE A 284 7.90 -10.55 -10.31
C ILE A 284 7.09 -10.62 -11.62
N PRO A 285 7.09 -11.76 -12.33
CA PRO A 285 6.28 -11.94 -13.53
C PRO A 285 4.78 -11.65 -13.27
N PRO A 286 4.10 -10.83 -14.08
CA PRO A 286 2.69 -10.47 -13.84
C PRO A 286 1.72 -11.65 -13.70
N ILE A 287 2.01 -12.77 -14.36
CA ILE A 287 1.19 -13.99 -14.27
C ILE A 287 1.21 -14.62 -12.88
N ASP A 288 2.22 -14.34 -12.05
CA ASP A 288 2.37 -14.93 -10.73
C ASP A 288 1.39 -14.32 -9.71
N TYR A 289 0.85 -13.14 -9.98
CA TYR A 289 -0.17 -12.47 -9.16
C TYR A 289 -1.57 -13.08 -9.30
N ILE A 290 -1.83 -13.75 -10.42
CA ILE A 290 -3.17 -14.20 -10.81
C ILE A 290 -3.40 -15.64 -10.35
N TYR A 291 -4.56 -15.88 -9.76
CA TYR A 291 -5.02 -17.23 -9.44
C TYR A 291 -5.32 -18.04 -10.71
N GLY A 292 -4.93 -19.32 -10.71
CA GLY A 292 -5.23 -20.27 -11.78
C GLY A 292 -4.00 -20.95 -12.34
N GLU A 293 -4.25 -22.03 -13.08
CA GLU A 293 -3.21 -22.80 -13.76
C GLU A 293 -2.54 -21.97 -14.86
N ARG A 294 -1.21 -22.04 -14.94
CA ARG A 294 -0.42 -21.18 -15.83
C ARG A 294 -0.81 -21.32 -17.31
N GLU A 295 -1.03 -22.54 -17.80
CA GLU A 295 -1.46 -22.73 -19.20
C GLU A 295 -2.85 -22.13 -19.47
N ALA A 296 -3.79 -22.28 -18.53
CA ALA A 296 -5.14 -21.75 -18.68
C ALA A 296 -5.12 -20.21 -18.67
N LEU A 297 -4.29 -19.61 -17.81
CA LEU A 297 -4.07 -18.17 -17.80
C LEU A 297 -3.45 -17.68 -19.11
N LEU A 298 -2.43 -18.35 -19.63
CA LEU A 298 -1.79 -17.97 -20.90
C LEU A 298 -2.77 -18.06 -22.07
N ARG A 299 -3.58 -19.12 -22.17
CA ARG A 299 -4.62 -19.25 -23.22
C ARG A 299 -5.68 -18.14 -23.18
N ARG A 300 -5.90 -17.54 -22.00
CA ARG A 300 -6.89 -16.47 -21.82
C ARG A 300 -6.31 -15.08 -22.10
N LEU A 301 -5.02 -14.87 -21.79
CA LEU A 301 -4.38 -13.55 -21.74
C LEU A 301 -3.49 -13.24 -22.95
N VAL A 302 -3.16 -14.25 -23.77
CA VAL A 302 -2.35 -14.13 -25.01
C VAL A 302 -3.20 -14.59 -26.18
#